data_AF-A0A1X7HLN5-F1
#
_entry.id   AF-A0A1X7HLN5-F1
#
_cell.length_a   1.000
_cell.length_b   1.000
_cell.length_c   1.000
_cell.angle_alpha   90.00
_cell.angle_beta   90.00
_cell.angle_gamma   90.00
#
_symmetry.space_group_name_H-M   'P 1'
#
loop_
_entity.id
_entity.type
_entity.pdbx_description
1 polymer ?
#
loop_
_entity_poly.entity_id
_entity_poly.type
_entity_poly.pdbx_seq_one_letter_code
_entity_poly.pdbx_strand_id
1 'polypeptide(L)'
;MKKTWVFTVLILILLAVTACGNSEGKSVDQSRQLLLKEAELYIKLMEMGETEEAKSSSEFIRNLADGEDKKQFLELADLMDQEDVEKVRALHAKLGGEYIEPKTTSNVLTEANDKFAALSIEAAQIYVESVGPVSLENRTDIADLIKSNYLLLSEEQQNDFEELAKFIENDNKDKAIELHQKLKDKYGL
;
A
#
# COMPACT_ATOMS: atom_id res chain seq x y z
N MET A 1 -18.11 -25.04 -20.96
CA MET A 1 -17.49 -23.82 -21.52
C MET A 1 -17.92 -22.61 -20.70
N LYS A 2 -17.13 -22.19 -19.70
CA LYS A 2 -17.36 -20.97 -18.92
C LYS A 2 -16.01 -20.44 -18.45
N LYS A 3 -15.43 -19.49 -19.19
CA LYS A 3 -14.20 -18.75 -18.85
C LYS A 3 -14.31 -17.37 -19.48
N THR A 4 -14.98 -16.42 -18.83
CA THR A 4 -14.99 -15.01 -19.28
C THR A 4 -15.57 -14.00 -18.27
N TRP A 5 -15.69 -14.31 -16.97
CA TRP A 5 -16.39 -13.41 -16.03
C TRP A 5 -15.51 -12.83 -14.90
N VAL A 6 -14.22 -13.15 -14.86
CA VAL A 6 -13.30 -12.67 -13.78
C VAL A 6 -12.62 -11.33 -14.14
N PHE A 7 -12.64 -10.91 -15.41
CA PHE A 7 -11.92 -9.70 -15.85
C PHE A 7 -12.68 -8.39 -15.66
N THR A 8 -13.94 -8.41 -15.22
CA THR A 8 -14.77 -7.18 -15.20
C THR A 8 -14.82 -6.49 -13.83
N VAL A 9 -14.37 -7.13 -12.75
CA VAL A 9 -14.46 -6.54 -11.39
C VAL A 9 -13.20 -5.79 -10.98
N LEU A 10 -12.03 -6.12 -11.56
CA LEU A 10 -10.78 -5.37 -11.39
C LEU A 10 -10.83 -3.94 -11.98
N ILE A 11 -11.87 -3.60 -12.75
CA ILE A 11 -12.04 -2.27 -13.38
C ILE A 11 -12.88 -1.32 -12.51
N LEU A 12 -13.56 -1.78 -11.46
CA LEU A 12 -14.48 -0.92 -10.69
C LEU A 12 -13.80 -0.08 -9.59
N ILE A 13 -12.53 -0.32 -9.27
CA ILE A 13 -11.76 0.55 -8.37
C ILE A 13 -11.26 1.82 -9.10
N LEU A 14 -11.46 1.94 -10.42
CA LEU A 14 -11.06 3.09 -11.23
C LEU A 14 -12.03 4.30 -11.21
N LEU A 15 -13.13 4.31 -10.45
CA LEU A 15 -14.19 5.34 -10.62
C LEU A 15 -14.50 6.25 -9.42
N ALA A 16 -13.68 6.29 -8.36
CA ALA A 16 -13.91 7.22 -7.25
C ALA A 16 -13.00 8.47 -7.24
N VAL A 17 -12.20 8.73 -8.28
CA VAL A 17 -11.34 9.93 -8.33
C VAL A 17 -11.40 10.62 -9.70
N THR A 18 -12.56 11.10 -10.14
CA THR A 18 -12.63 12.19 -11.15
C THR A 18 -13.95 12.95 -11.05
N ALA A 19 -14.14 13.67 -9.95
CA ALA A 19 -15.08 14.78 -9.92
C ALA A 19 -14.44 15.96 -9.18
N CYS A 20 -13.47 16.62 -9.84
CA CYS A 20 -13.40 18.08 -9.97
C CYS A 20 -12.06 18.52 -10.56
N GLY A 21 -12.13 19.16 -11.73
CA GLY A 21 -11.31 20.34 -12.05
C GLY A 21 -9.92 20.10 -12.63
N ASN A 22 -9.79 20.39 -13.92
CA ASN A 22 -8.57 20.80 -14.64
C ASN A 22 -7.25 20.74 -13.88
N SER A 23 -6.37 19.81 -14.27
CA SER A 23 -4.95 20.11 -14.43
C SER A 23 -4.26 19.02 -15.26
N GLU A 24 -3.94 19.33 -16.51
CA GLU A 24 -2.89 18.64 -17.27
C GLU A 24 -1.62 18.66 -16.41
N GLY A 25 -1.10 17.48 -16.04
CA GLY A 25 0.20 17.33 -15.35
C GLY A 25 0.23 16.60 -14.01
N LYS A 26 -0.90 16.23 -13.38
CA LYS A 26 -0.89 15.61 -12.02
C LYS A 26 -0.88 14.07 -11.96
N SER A 27 -1.21 13.35 -13.05
CA SER A 27 -1.38 11.89 -12.99
C SER A 27 -0.08 11.08 -13.02
N VAL A 28 0.99 11.62 -13.63
CA VAL A 28 2.26 10.91 -13.79
C VAL A 28 3.02 10.82 -12.46
N ASP A 29 2.93 11.86 -11.63
CA ASP A 29 3.66 11.96 -10.37
C ASP A 29 3.08 11.04 -9.28
N GLN A 30 1.75 10.84 -9.28
CA GLN A 30 1.09 9.95 -8.30
C GLN A 30 1.41 8.47 -8.54
N SER A 31 1.40 8.01 -9.80
CA SER A 31 1.78 6.63 -10.14
C SER A 31 3.24 6.35 -9.80
N ARG A 32 4.14 7.31 -10.07
CA ARG A 32 5.56 7.21 -9.72
C ARG A 32 5.79 7.05 -8.21
N GLN A 33 5.11 7.85 -7.40
CA GLN A 33 5.20 7.76 -5.93
C GLN A 33 4.68 6.42 -5.40
N LEU A 34 3.60 5.90 -5.98
CA LEU A 34 3.07 4.58 -5.62
C LEU A 34 4.10 3.46 -5.85
N LEU A 35 4.76 3.47 -7.02
CA LEU A 35 5.79 2.48 -7.36
C LEU A 35 7.03 2.57 -6.46
N LEU A 36 7.45 3.78 -6.09
CA LEU A 36 8.54 3.98 -5.13
C LEU A 36 8.19 3.40 -3.76
N LYS A 37 6.95 3.59 -3.31
CA LYS A 37 6.50 3.08 -2.02
C LYS A 37 6.34 1.57 -1.97
N GLU A 38 5.89 0.97 -3.06
CA GLU A 38 5.91 -0.49 -3.18
C GLU A 38 7.35 -1.04 -3.08
N ALA A 39 8.33 -0.33 -3.66
CA ALA A 39 9.72 -0.70 -3.51
C ALA A 39 10.27 -0.50 -2.09
N GLU A 40 9.83 0.52 -1.38
CA GLU A 40 10.14 0.71 0.04
C GLU A 40 9.57 -0.43 0.90
N LEU A 41 8.33 -0.86 0.63
CA LEU A 41 7.70 -1.99 1.29
C LEU A 41 8.50 -3.29 1.08
N TYR A 42 8.86 -3.58 -0.17
CA TYR A 42 9.71 -4.73 -0.49
C TYR A 42 10.99 -4.73 0.35
N ILE A 43 11.70 -3.59 0.41
CA ILE A 43 12.95 -3.49 1.16
C ILE A 43 12.71 -3.80 2.65
N LYS A 44 11.63 -3.28 3.24
CA LYS A 44 11.29 -3.52 4.65
C LYS A 44 10.92 -4.99 4.91
N LEU A 45 10.10 -5.59 4.06
CA LEU A 45 9.72 -7.01 4.18
C LEU A 45 10.95 -7.92 4.10
N MET A 46 11.87 -7.63 3.17
CA MET A 46 13.14 -8.35 3.06
C MET A 46 14.03 -8.17 4.29
N GLU A 47 14.07 -6.99 4.92
CA GLU A 47 14.79 -6.77 6.19
C GLU A 47 14.18 -7.55 7.36
N MET A 48 12.87 -7.76 7.35
CA MET A 48 12.14 -8.52 8.36
C MET A 48 12.21 -10.04 8.13
N GLY A 49 12.75 -10.49 7.00
CA GLY A 49 12.80 -11.90 6.62
C GLY A 49 11.50 -12.46 6.03
N GLU A 50 10.55 -11.59 5.68
CA GLU A 50 9.23 -11.92 5.10
C GLU A 50 9.35 -12.02 3.57
N THR A 51 10.21 -12.92 3.09
CA THR A 51 10.59 -13.01 1.67
C THR A 51 9.44 -13.43 0.76
N GLU A 52 8.53 -14.30 1.21
CA GLU A 52 7.40 -14.74 0.38
C GLU A 52 6.38 -13.61 0.15
N GLU A 53 6.12 -12.83 1.19
CA GLU A 53 5.26 -11.65 1.15
C GLU A 53 5.84 -10.55 0.25
N ALA A 54 7.17 -10.35 0.30
CA ALA A 54 7.88 -9.37 -0.51
C ALA A 54 7.80 -9.64 -2.02
N LYS A 55 7.66 -10.90 -2.45
CA LYS A 55 7.63 -11.27 -3.88
C LYS A 55 6.48 -10.63 -4.65
N SER A 56 5.37 -10.30 -3.99
CA SER A 56 4.21 -9.67 -4.62
C SER A 56 4.51 -8.26 -5.16
N SER A 57 5.47 -7.56 -4.57
CA SER A 57 5.84 -6.18 -4.93
C SER A 57 6.43 -6.04 -6.33
N SER A 58 7.18 -7.02 -6.83
CA SER A 58 7.77 -6.94 -8.17
C SER A 58 6.70 -7.04 -9.27
N GLU A 59 5.69 -7.89 -9.08
CA GLU A 59 4.55 -8.01 -10.00
C GLU A 59 3.70 -6.75 -10.01
N PHE A 60 3.44 -6.18 -8.83
CA PHE A 60 2.72 -4.91 -8.71
C PHE A 60 3.42 -3.80 -9.51
N ILE A 61 4.73 -3.64 -9.33
CA ILE A 61 5.51 -2.62 -10.04
C ILE A 61 5.46 -2.85 -11.55
N ARG A 62 5.62 -4.08 -12.03
CA ARG A 62 5.53 -4.39 -13.47
C ARG A 62 4.19 -4.03 -14.08
N ASN A 63 3.10 -4.29 -13.37
CA ASN A 63 1.74 -4.05 -13.86
C ASN A 63 1.40 -2.56 -13.95
N LEU A 64 2.01 -1.73 -13.10
CA LEU A 64 1.71 -0.29 -13.03
C LEU A 64 2.82 0.61 -13.60
N ALA A 65 4.00 0.07 -13.93
CA ALA A 65 5.10 0.83 -14.53
C ALA A 65 4.73 1.41 -15.90
N ASP A 66 4.69 2.74 -15.95
CA ASP A 66 4.41 3.51 -17.17
C ASP A 66 5.19 4.85 -17.19
N GLY A 67 5.15 5.54 -18.33
CA GLY A 67 5.78 6.85 -18.49
C GLY A 67 7.30 6.81 -18.71
N GLU A 68 7.98 7.93 -18.43
CA GLU A 68 9.41 8.12 -18.72
C GLU A 68 10.30 7.18 -17.89
N ASP A 69 9.96 6.96 -16.62
CA ASP A 69 10.73 6.11 -15.69
C ASP A 69 10.38 4.61 -15.83
N LYS A 70 9.48 4.23 -16.75
CA LYS A 70 8.99 2.84 -16.91
C LYS A 70 10.13 1.83 -16.94
N LYS A 71 11.18 2.10 -17.72
CA LYS A 71 12.30 1.18 -17.87
C LYS A 71 13.03 0.95 -16.55
N GLN A 72 13.23 2.00 -15.76
CA GLN A 72 13.91 1.91 -14.47
C GLN A 72 13.03 1.20 -13.43
N PHE A 73 11.71 1.37 -13.46
CA PHE A 73 10.82 0.60 -12.58
C PHE A 73 10.74 -0.89 -12.95
N LEU A 74 10.81 -1.23 -14.24
CA LEU A 74 10.93 -2.62 -14.65
C LEU A 74 12.26 -3.24 -14.21
N GLU A 75 13.36 -2.48 -14.33
CA GLU A 75 14.67 -2.89 -13.80
C GLU A 75 14.64 -3.06 -12.27
N LEU A 76 13.92 -2.21 -11.56
CA LEU A 76 13.71 -2.33 -10.11
C LEU A 76 12.99 -3.64 -9.76
N ALA A 77 11.92 -3.99 -10.49
CA ALA A 77 11.21 -5.25 -10.30
C ALA A 77 12.08 -6.48 -10.64
N ASP A 78 12.93 -6.41 -11.66
CA ASP A 78 13.87 -7.49 -11.99
C ASP A 78 14.93 -7.69 -10.89
N LEU A 79 15.36 -6.62 -10.23
CA LEU A 79 16.28 -6.69 -9.08
C LEU A 79 15.59 -7.27 -7.83
N MET A 80 14.30 -6.97 -7.64
CA MET A 80 13.49 -7.56 -6.56
C MET A 80 13.36 -9.08 -6.71
N ASP A 81 13.12 -9.58 -7.92
CA ASP A 81 13.06 -11.02 -8.19
C ASP A 81 14.40 -11.73 -7.99
N GLN A 82 15.50 -10.98 -8.08
CA GLN A 82 16.86 -11.48 -7.79
C GLN A 82 17.19 -11.44 -6.30
N GLU A 83 16.29 -10.93 -5.46
CA GLU A 83 16.49 -10.74 -4.02
C GLU A 83 17.72 -9.86 -3.68
N ASP A 84 18.16 -9.01 -4.62
CA ASP A 84 19.33 -8.14 -4.46
C ASP A 84 18.92 -6.80 -3.83
N VAL A 85 18.61 -6.85 -2.52
CA VAL A 85 18.06 -5.73 -1.75
C VAL A 85 18.95 -4.48 -1.82
N GLU A 86 20.27 -4.63 -1.87
CA GLU A 86 21.20 -3.50 -1.97
C GLU A 86 21.10 -2.77 -3.32
N LYS A 87 20.96 -3.52 -4.43
CA LYS A 87 20.71 -2.91 -5.73
C LYS A 87 19.31 -2.31 -5.84
N VAL A 88 18.31 -2.94 -5.22
CA VAL A 88 16.95 -2.40 -5.13
C VAL A 88 16.97 -1.04 -4.41
N ARG A 89 17.64 -0.95 -3.25
CA ARG A 89 17.84 0.33 -2.52
C ARG A 89 18.52 1.39 -3.37
N ALA A 90 19.61 1.02 -4.05
CA ALA A 90 20.37 1.96 -4.87
C ALA A 90 19.54 2.52 -6.04
N LEU A 91 18.74 1.67 -6.70
CA LEU A 91 17.89 2.11 -7.80
C LEU A 91 16.66 2.88 -7.32
N HIS A 92 16.04 2.46 -6.21
CA HIS A 92 14.97 3.19 -5.53
C HIS A 92 15.41 4.63 -5.19
N ALA A 93 16.59 4.80 -4.59
CA ALA A 93 17.14 6.12 -4.27
C ALA A 93 17.41 6.97 -5.51
N LYS A 94 17.92 6.38 -6.61
CA LYS A 94 18.11 7.09 -7.90
C LYS A 94 16.79 7.54 -8.52
N LEU A 95 15.72 6.78 -8.31
CA LEU A 95 14.36 7.16 -8.70
C LEU A 95 13.74 8.18 -7.74
N GLY A 96 14.49 8.73 -6.78
CA GLY A 96 14.00 9.75 -5.86
C GLY A 96 13.14 9.19 -4.73
N GLY A 97 13.20 7.87 -4.50
CA GLY A 97 12.65 7.26 -3.31
C GLY A 97 13.48 7.61 -2.09
N GLU A 98 12.83 8.13 -1.05
CA GLU A 98 13.47 8.37 0.23
C GLU A 98 13.43 7.07 1.03
N TYR A 99 14.51 6.29 0.98
CA TYR A 99 14.66 5.15 1.88
C TYR A 99 15.14 5.66 3.24
N ILE A 100 14.23 5.65 4.21
CA ILE A 100 14.54 6.01 5.60
C ILE A 100 14.98 4.72 6.30
N GLU A 101 16.25 4.64 6.68
CA GLU A 101 16.71 3.57 7.57
C GLU A 101 15.83 3.60 8.85
N PRO A 102 15.40 2.45 9.39
CA PRO A 102 14.49 2.36 10.54
C PRO A 102 14.90 3.15 11.80
N LYS A 103 16.14 3.67 11.84
CA LYS A 103 16.74 4.39 12.97
C LYS A 103 16.75 5.92 12.82
N THR A 104 16.23 6.48 11.74
CA THR A 104 16.34 7.92 11.47
C THR A 104 15.10 8.67 11.96
N THR A 105 15.22 9.32 13.11
CA THR A 105 14.22 10.23 13.69
C THR A 105 14.32 11.61 13.02
N SER A 106 13.47 11.93 12.04
CA SER A 106 13.43 13.24 11.39
C SER A 106 12.00 13.70 11.11
N ASN A 107 11.71 14.99 11.32
CA ASN A 107 10.40 15.64 11.20
C ASN A 107 9.72 15.51 9.82
N VAL A 108 10.41 15.01 8.79
CA VAL A 108 9.84 14.64 7.47
C VAL A 108 8.90 13.41 7.59
N LEU A 109 9.04 12.62 8.67
CA LEU A 109 8.21 11.45 8.98
C LEU A 109 6.73 11.76 9.17
N THR A 110 6.36 12.96 9.62
CA THR A 110 4.98 13.23 10.05
C THR A 110 4.00 13.23 8.88
N GLU A 111 4.27 13.96 7.79
CA GLU A 111 3.34 14.03 6.64
C GLU A 111 3.25 12.71 5.86
N ALA A 112 4.36 12.00 5.69
CA ALA A 112 4.36 10.71 5.02
C ALA A 112 3.67 9.62 5.87
N ASN A 113 3.91 9.60 7.18
CA ASN A 113 3.22 8.68 8.10
C ASN A 113 1.72 8.95 8.13
N ASP A 114 1.32 10.23 8.17
CA ASP A 114 -0.10 10.62 8.17
C ASP A 114 -0.80 10.17 6.87
N LYS A 115 -0.09 10.19 5.74
CA LYS A 115 -0.62 9.70 4.45
C LYS A 115 -0.83 8.18 4.44
N PHE A 116 0.12 7.38 4.96
CA PHE A 116 -0.06 5.92 5.02
C PHE A 116 -1.10 5.51 6.06
N ALA A 117 -1.16 6.22 7.18
CA ALA A 117 -2.24 6.07 8.13
C ALA A 117 -3.60 6.35 7.47
N ALA A 118 -3.72 7.43 6.69
CA ALA A 118 -4.93 7.74 5.94
C ALA A 118 -5.30 6.64 4.94
N LEU A 119 -4.35 6.13 4.16
CA LEU A 119 -4.60 5.04 3.20
C LEU A 119 -5.06 3.75 3.89
N SER A 120 -4.47 3.40 5.04
CA SER A 120 -4.92 2.27 5.85
C SER A 120 -6.35 2.46 6.38
N ILE A 121 -6.70 3.69 6.80
CA ILE A 121 -8.04 4.04 7.27
C ILE A 121 -9.05 3.95 6.11
N GLU A 122 -8.72 4.50 4.94
CA GLU A 122 -9.55 4.42 3.73
C GLU A 122 -9.78 2.97 3.28
N ALA A 123 -8.74 2.12 3.31
CA ALA A 123 -8.87 0.70 3.00
C ALA A 123 -9.84 0.00 3.97
N ALA A 124 -9.70 0.26 5.27
CA ALA A 124 -10.58 -0.29 6.30
C ALA A 124 -12.04 0.20 6.18
N GLN A 125 -12.26 1.41 5.68
CA GLN A 125 -13.60 1.98 5.48
C GLN A 125 -14.48 1.09 4.59
N ILE A 126 -13.90 0.43 3.57
CA ILE A 126 -14.60 -0.52 2.68
C ILE A 126 -15.27 -1.64 3.48
N TYR A 127 -14.57 -2.17 4.49
CA TYR A 127 -15.09 -3.23 5.34
C TYR A 127 -16.10 -2.71 6.37
N VAL A 128 -15.75 -1.61 7.05
CA VAL A 128 -16.54 -0.97 8.13
C VAL A 128 -17.91 -0.53 7.63
N GLU A 129 -18.00 0.10 6.46
CA GLU A 129 -19.25 0.65 5.92
C GLU A 129 -20.07 -0.33 5.07
N SER A 130 -19.58 -1.57 4.88
CA SER A 130 -20.31 -2.55 4.06
C SER A 130 -21.67 -2.90 4.69
N VAL A 131 -22.73 -2.90 3.88
CA VAL A 131 -24.12 -3.15 4.33
C VAL A 131 -24.43 -4.66 4.44
N GLY A 132 -23.46 -5.53 4.15
CA GLY A 132 -23.62 -6.97 4.17
C GLY A 132 -22.30 -7.71 4.47
N PRO A 133 -22.33 -9.05 4.49
CA PRO A 133 -21.13 -9.85 4.70
C PRO A 133 -20.12 -9.63 3.59
N VAL A 134 -18.85 -9.44 3.97
CA VAL A 134 -17.72 -9.31 3.05
C VAL A 134 -17.07 -10.68 2.88
N SER A 135 -16.77 -11.08 1.64
CA SER A 135 -16.13 -12.37 1.36
C SER A 135 -14.78 -12.49 2.08
N LEU A 136 -14.36 -13.73 2.38
CA LEU A 136 -13.05 -13.98 2.98
C LEU A 136 -11.91 -13.38 2.14
N GLU A 137 -11.94 -13.61 0.82
CA GLU A 137 -10.97 -13.06 -0.15
C GLU A 137 -10.86 -11.54 -0.01
N ASN A 138 -11.98 -10.81 -0.08
CA ASN A 138 -11.96 -9.35 0.05
C ASN A 138 -11.48 -8.89 1.44
N ARG A 139 -11.74 -9.65 2.51
CA ARG A 139 -11.25 -9.31 3.86
C ARG A 139 -9.74 -9.47 3.96
N THR A 140 -9.19 -10.54 3.38
CA THR A 140 -7.75 -10.77 3.28
C THR A 140 -7.09 -9.67 2.44
N ASP A 141 -7.63 -9.34 1.26
CA ASP A 141 -7.08 -8.27 0.41
C ASP A 141 -7.05 -6.91 1.12
N ILE A 142 -8.11 -6.57 1.87
CA ILE A 142 -8.15 -5.33 2.65
C ILE A 142 -7.11 -5.37 3.78
N ALA A 143 -6.99 -6.49 4.50
CA ALA A 143 -6.02 -6.65 5.58
C ALA A 143 -4.58 -6.55 5.07
N ASP A 144 -4.28 -7.15 3.92
CA ASP A 144 -2.97 -7.09 3.26
C ASP A 144 -2.64 -5.67 2.80
N LEU A 145 -3.63 -4.93 2.29
CA LEU A 145 -3.47 -3.51 1.93
C LEU A 145 -3.21 -2.63 3.16
N ILE A 146 -3.86 -2.93 4.29
CA ILE A 146 -3.57 -2.23 5.55
C ILE A 146 -2.16 -2.58 6.04
N LYS A 147 -1.74 -3.84 5.88
CA LYS A 147 -0.41 -4.33 6.26
C LYS A 147 0.71 -3.68 5.46
N SER A 148 0.58 -3.61 4.14
CA SER A 148 1.54 -2.92 3.28
C SER A 148 1.71 -1.46 3.68
N ASN A 149 0.60 -0.78 3.98
CA ASN A 149 0.63 0.62 4.40
C ASN A 149 1.20 0.81 5.81
N TYR A 150 0.81 -0.01 6.80
CA TYR A 150 1.27 0.22 8.17
C TYR A 150 2.74 -0.12 8.36
N LEU A 151 3.31 -1.07 7.62
CA LEU A 151 4.76 -1.36 7.67
C LEU A 151 5.61 -0.13 7.28
N LEU A 152 5.00 0.85 6.62
CA LEU A 152 5.63 2.12 6.30
C LEU A 152 5.61 3.14 7.46
N LEU A 153 4.84 2.89 8.54
CA LEU A 153 4.71 3.74 9.71
C LEU A 153 5.78 3.48 10.78
N SER A 154 5.82 4.33 11.80
CA SER A 154 6.62 4.10 13.01
C SER A 154 6.10 2.90 13.83
N GLU A 155 6.99 2.20 14.55
CA GLU A 155 6.62 1.03 15.38
C GLU A 155 5.45 1.32 16.34
N GLU A 156 5.39 2.51 16.94
CA GLU A 156 4.30 2.92 17.83
C GLU A 156 2.94 2.94 17.10
N GLN A 157 2.93 3.35 15.83
CA GLN A 157 1.72 3.45 15.01
C GLN A 157 1.35 2.10 14.37
N GLN A 158 2.31 1.23 14.11
CA GLN A 158 2.09 -0.08 13.47
C GLN A 158 1.10 -0.95 14.26
N ASN A 159 1.19 -0.98 15.59
CA ASN A 159 0.38 -1.86 16.44
C ASN A 159 -1.13 -1.65 16.27
N ASP A 160 -1.60 -0.39 16.26
CA ASP A 160 -3.04 -0.10 16.11
C ASP A 160 -3.54 -0.56 14.72
N PHE A 161 -2.71 -0.44 13.67
CA PHE A 161 -3.09 -0.86 12.31
C PHE A 161 -2.97 -2.37 12.09
N GLU A 162 -2.02 -3.03 12.74
CA GLU A 162 -1.92 -4.48 12.76
C GLU A 162 -3.16 -5.11 13.41
N GLU A 163 -3.62 -4.56 14.53
CA GLU A 163 -4.87 -5.00 15.16
C GLU A 163 -6.08 -4.78 14.26
N LEU A 164 -6.15 -3.64 13.57
CA LEU A 164 -7.24 -3.35 12.63
C LEU A 164 -7.28 -4.38 11.50
N ALA A 165 -6.14 -4.68 10.87
CA ALA A 165 -6.04 -5.71 9.84
C ALA A 165 -6.50 -7.08 10.35
N LYS A 166 -6.07 -7.47 11.56
CA LYS A 166 -6.51 -8.74 12.20
C LYS A 166 -8.00 -8.78 12.46
N PHE A 167 -8.62 -7.68 12.88
CA PHE A 167 -10.07 -7.67 13.09
C PHE A 167 -10.84 -7.86 11.77
N ILE A 168 -10.37 -7.26 10.68
CA ILE A 168 -10.97 -7.43 9.35
C ILE A 168 -10.80 -8.87 8.85
N GLU A 169 -9.59 -9.42 8.93
CA GLU A 169 -9.27 -10.80 8.52
C GLU A 169 -10.10 -11.84 9.29
N ASN A 170 -10.42 -11.57 10.56
CA ASN A 170 -11.23 -12.45 11.41
C ASN A 170 -12.74 -12.15 11.41
N ASP A 171 -13.20 -11.25 10.54
CA ASP A 171 -14.60 -10.80 10.42
C ASP A 171 -15.19 -10.21 11.72
N ASN A 172 -14.35 -9.56 12.52
CA ASN A 172 -14.78 -8.93 13.77
C ASN A 172 -15.20 -7.47 13.53
N LYS A 173 -16.39 -7.31 12.96
CA LYS A 173 -16.89 -6.01 12.49
C LYS A 173 -17.00 -4.95 13.58
N ASP A 174 -17.51 -5.31 14.76
CA ASP A 174 -17.69 -4.35 15.86
C ASP A 174 -16.36 -3.76 16.33
N LYS A 175 -15.33 -4.61 16.52
CA LYS A 175 -14.00 -4.16 16.91
C LYS A 175 -13.29 -3.38 15.80
N ALA A 176 -13.46 -3.81 14.55
CA ALA A 176 -12.91 -3.07 13.41
C ALA A 176 -13.50 -1.66 13.31
N ILE A 177 -14.82 -1.50 13.52
CA ILE A 177 -15.49 -0.19 13.55
C ILE A 177 -14.92 0.69 14.67
N GLU A 178 -14.83 0.16 15.90
CA GLU A 178 -14.33 0.91 17.06
C GLU A 178 -12.90 1.41 16.83
N LEU A 179 -12.01 0.52 16.41
CA LEU A 179 -10.60 0.87 16.18
C LEU A 179 -10.42 1.79 14.97
N HIS A 180 -11.19 1.57 13.89
CA HIS A 180 -11.21 2.47 12.74
C HIS A 180 -11.61 3.90 13.14
N GLN A 181 -12.66 4.07 13.95
CA GLN A 181 -13.08 5.41 14.39
C GLN A 181 -12.02 6.07 15.28
N LYS A 182 -11.44 5.32 16.23
CA LYS A 182 -10.33 5.81 17.08
C LYS A 182 -9.14 6.29 16.23
N LEU A 183 -8.78 5.55 15.19
CA LEU A 183 -7.69 5.90 14.28
C LEU A 183 -8.06 7.12 13.44
N LYS A 184 -9.28 7.16 12.89
CA LYS A 184 -9.80 8.30 12.14
C LYS A 184 -9.74 9.60 12.97
N ASP A 185 -10.15 9.55 14.23
CA ASP A 185 -10.05 10.68 15.16
C ASP A 185 -8.59 11.07 15.47
N LYS A 186 -7.69 10.08 15.66
CA LYS A 186 -6.25 10.28 15.94
C LYS A 186 -5.54 11.03 14.82
N TYR A 187 -5.91 10.77 13.56
CA TYR A 187 -5.29 11.38 12.38
C TYR A 187 -6.12 12.54 11.79
N GLY A 188 -7.27 12.89 12.37
CA GLY A 188 -8.07 14.04 11.96
C GLY A 188 -8.79 13.89 10.62
N LEU A 189 -9.26 12.67 10.31
CA LEU A 189 -9.91 12.30 9.04
C LEU A 189 -11.44 12.16 9.17
#